data_AF-A0A1I2GDA5-F1
#
_entry.id   AF-A0A1I2GDA5-F1
#
_cell.length_a   1.000
_cell.length_b   1.000
_cell.length_c   1.000
_cell.angle_alpha   90.00
_cell.angle_beta   90.00
_cell.angle_gamma   90.00
#
_symmetry.space_group_name_H-M   'P 1'
#
loop_
_entity.id
_entity.type
_entity.pdbx_description
1 polymer ?
#
loop_
_entity_poly.entity_id
_entity_poly.type
_entity_poly.pdbx_seq_one_letter_code
_entity_poly.pdbx_strand_id
1 'polypeptide(L)'
;MKKLEIKGIGTVSAFKATAYMMIIPSALLFLLGIILTMIAVVAQEPTLLALGIPYILMPVFLIGIYGAISMLVALLYGVLAKKFGGLELIVQEKTELDLTKGPAGNGYAPGPQSNFNPSNSPFNSGSSSPQSNVTPPPLPNLPSGPDQNSNT
;
A
#
# COMPACT_ATOMS: atom_id res chain seq x y z
N MET A 1 25.84 -11.38 7.58
CA MET A 1 25.52 -10.56 6.40
C MET A 1 25.46 -11.49 5.20
N LYS A 2 24.30 -11.61 4.53
CA LYS A 2 24.18 -12.45 3.32
C LYS A 2 24.14 -11.54 2.09
N LYS A 3 24.97 -11.85 1.10
CA LYS A 3 24.89 -11.23 -0.23
C LYS A 3 23.87 -12.02 -1.05
N LEU A 4 22.82 -11.36 -1.52
CA LEU A 4 21.82 -11.92 -2.42
C LEU A 4 21.94 -11.22 -3.78
N GLU A 5 22.10 -11.98 -4.86
CA GLU A 5 22.19 -11.44 -6.22
C GLU A 5 20.83 -11.58 -6.92
N ILE A 6 20.22 -10.47 -7.33
CA ILE A 6 19.03 -10.51 -8.21
C ILE A 6 19.51 -10.71 -9.64
N LYS A 7 19.49 -11.97 -10.10
CA LYS A 7 19.82 -12.34 -11.49
C LYS A 7 18.75 -11.97 -12.53
N GLY A 8 17.57 -11.53 -12.09
CA GLY A 8 16.53 -11.06 -13.01
C GLY A 8 15.28 -10.55 -12.30
N ILE A 9 14.59 -9.60 -12.94
CA ILE A 9 13.28 -9.11 -12.53
C ILE A 9 12.23 -9.87 -13.34
N GLY A 10 11.23 -10.45 -12.67
CA GLY A 10 10.13 -11.11 -13.35
C GLY A 10 9.30 -10.12 -14.18
N THR A 11 9.03 -10.43 -15.44
CA THR A 11 8.25 -9.57 -16.35
C THR A 11 6.87 -9.21 -15.80
N VAL A 12 6.18 -10.18 -15.20
CA VAL A 12 4.89 -9.96 -14.54
C VAL A 12 5.02 -9.01 -13.34
N SER A 13 6.13 -9.09 -12.61
CA SER A 13 6.39 -8.19 -11.47
C SER A 13 6.67 -6.77 -11.93
N ALA A 14 7.45 -6.59 -13.00
CA ALA A 14 7.73 -5.28 -13.59
C ALA A 14 6.44 -4.63 -14.12
N PHE A 15 5.61 -5.40 -14.83
CA PHE A 15 4.31 -4.92 -15.30
C PHE A 15 3.41 -4.48 -14.14
N LYS A 16 3.26 -5.31 -13.10
CA LYS A 16 2.45 -4.97 -11.92
C LYS A 16 2.96 -3.69 -11.25
N ALA A 17 4.27 -3.55 -11.08
CA ALA A 17 4.86 -2.35 -10.48
C ALA A 17 4.56 -1.10 -11.31
N THR A 18 4.73 -1.15 -12.64
CA THR A 18 4.39 -0.05 -13.53
C THR A 18 2.90 0.26 -13.49
N ALA A 19 2.04 -0.77 -13.54
CA ALA A 19 0.60 -0.63 -13.50
C ALA A 19 0.14 0.03 -12.20
N TYR A 20 0.66 -0.39 -11.03
CA TYR A 20 0.31 0.23 -9.75
C TYR A 20 0.77 1.69 -9.65
N MET A 21 1.94 2.01 -10.16
CA MET A 21 2.42 3.39 -10.19
C MET A 21 1.60 4.27 -11.15
N MET A 22 1.10 3.71 -12.25
CA MET A 22 0.30 4.44 -13.23
C MET A 22 -1.20 4.49 -12.93
N ILE A 23 -1.72 3.61 -12.08
CA ILE A 23 -3.17 3.52 -11.87
C ILE A 23 -3.74 4.81 -11.26
N ILE A 24 -2.99 5.45 -10.35
CA ILE A 24 -3.40 6.70 -9.69
C ILE A 24 -3.51 7.84 -10.72
N PRO A 25 -2.44 8.22 -11.46
CA PRO A 25 -2.55 9.28 -12.45
C PRO A 25 -3.55 8.95 -13.57
N SER A 26 -3.63 7.69 -14.01
CA SER A 26 -4.62 7.26 -15.01
C SER A 26 -6.06 7.40 -14.51
N ALA A 27 -6.35 7.04 -13.27
CA ALA A 27 -7.67 7.20 -12.68
C ALA A 27 -8.07 8.68 -12.55
N LEU A 28 -7.14 9.55 -12.17
CA LEU A 28 -7.38 11.00 -12.10
C LEU A 28 -7.70 11.59 -13.47
N LEU A 29 -6.93 11.24 -14.50
CA LEU A 29 -7.19 11.68 -15.88
C LEU A 29 -8.53 11.17 -16.41
N PHE A 30 -8.86 9.90 -16.12
CA PHE A 30 -10.14 9.32 -16.50
C PHE A 30 -11.32 10.03 -15.84
N LEU A 31 -11.23 10.31 -14.53
CA LEU A 31 -12.26 11.04 -13.80
C LEU A 31 -12.43 12.47 -14.36
N LEU A 32 -11.32 13.15 -14.64
CA LEU A 32 -11.34 14.48 -15.27
C LEU A 32 -12.03 14.43 -16.64
N GLY A 33 -11.74 13.42 -17.45
CA GLY A 33 -12.40 13.19 -18.73
C GLY A 33 -13.92 13.03 -18.59
N ILE A 34 -14.38 12.23 -17.62
CA ILE A 34 -15.81 12.07 -17.32
C ILE A 34 -16.45 13.40 -16.94
N ILE A 35 -15.81 14.18 -16.07
CA ILE A 35 -16.32 15.49 -15.64
C ILE A 35 -16.42 16.45 -16.84
N LEU A 36 -15.39 16.52 -17.67
CA LEU A 36 -15.39 17.36 -18.88
C LEU A 36 -16.50 16.95 -19.86
N THR A 37 -16.68 15.65 -20.10
CA THR A 37 -17.74 15.16 -20.98
C THR A 37 -19.13 15.46 -20.41
N MET A 38 -19.35 15.31 -19.10
CA MET A 38 -20.60 15.69 -18.44
C MET A 38 -20.91 17.18 -18.64
N ILE A 39 -19.93 18.06 -18.38
CA ILE A 39 -20.09 19.50 -18.55
C ILE A 39 -20.38 19.84 -20.02
N ALA A 40 -19.66 19.20 -20.96
CA ALA A 40 -19.85 19.43 -22.39
C ALA A 40 -21.28 19.11 -22.85
N VAL A 41 -21.84 18.00 -22.37
CA VAL A 41 -23.22 17.58 -22.71
C VAL A 41 -24.26 18.55 -22.13
N VAL A 42 -24.06 19.00 -20.88
CA VAL A 42 -24.98 19.95 -20.23
C VAL A 42 -24.90 21.34 -20.84
N ALA A 43 -23.69 21.82 -21.15
CA ALA A 43 -23.45 23.16 -21.71
C ALA A 43 -23.62 23.22 -23.23
N GLN A 44 -23.82 22.09 -23.91
CA GLN A 44 -23.88 21.99 -25.38
C GLN A 44 -22.62 22.55 -26.08
N GLU A 45 -21.46 22.40 -25.42
CA GLU A 45 -20.18 22.92 -25.89
C GLU A 45 -19.36 21.82 -26.58
N PRO A 46 -19.32 21.76 -27.93
CA PRO A 46 -18.67 20.69 -28.67
C PRO A 46 -17.16 20.64 -28.42
N THR A 47 -16.55 21.79 -28.12
CA THR A 47 -15.12 21.91 -27.81
C THR A 47 -14.74 21.09 -26.57
N LEU A 48 -15.56 21.16 -25.52
CA LEU A 48 -15.33 20.41 -24.28
C LEU A 48 -15.54 18.90 -24.49
N LEU A 49 -16.47 18.52 -25.39
CA LEU A 49 -16.71 17.12 -25.72
C LEU A 49 -15.53 16.52 -26.49
N ALA A 50 -14.99 17.28 -27.44
CA ALA A 50 -13.80 16.91 -28.21
C ALA A 50 -12.55 16.75 -27.34
N LEU A 51 -12.49 17.42 -26.18
CA LEU A 51 -11.42 17.25 -25.19
C LEU A 51 -11.72 16.08 -24.24
N GLY A 52 -12.95 15.96 -23.72
CA GLY A 52 -13.30 14.95 -22.72
C GLY A 52 -13.10 13.51 -23.21
N ILE A 53 -13.47 13.22 -24.46
CA ILE A 53 -13.35 11.86 -25.04
C ILE A 53 -11.88 11.38 -25.06
N PRO A 54 -10.90 12.15 -25.59
CA PRO A 54 -9.49 11.82 -25.46
C PRO A 54 -9.03 11.58 -24.02
N TYR A 55 -9.46 12.40 -23.05
CA TYR A 55 -9.07 12.23 -21.64
C TYR A 55 -9.63 10.94 -21.02
N ILE A 56 -10.74 10.42 -21.51
CA ILE A 56 -11.31 9.12 -21.09
C ILE A 56 -10.54 7.95 -21.73
N LEU A 57 -10.19 8.05 -23.02
CA LEU A 57 -9.53 6.97 -23.75
C LEU A 57 -8.02 6.90 -23.50
N MET A 58 -7.36 8.06 -23.38
CA MET A 58 -5.91 8.17 -23.23
C MET A 58 -5.35 7.31 -22.08
N PRO A 59 -5.92 7.28 -20.86
CA PRO A 59 -5.42 6.47 -19.75
C PRO A 59 -5.35 4.97 -20.08
N VAL A 60 -6.31 4.46 -20.87
CA VAL A 60 -6.36 3.05 -21.29
C VAL A 60 -5.18 2.74 -22.23
N PHE A 61 -4.95 3.62 -23.21
CA PHE A 61 -3.79 3.51 -24.10
C PHE A 61 -2.47 3.66 -23.35
N LEU A 62 -2.40 4.58 -22.40
CA LEU A 62 -1.20 4.86 -21.62
C LEU A 62 -0.80 3.63 -20.80
N ILE A 63 -1.74 3.01 -20.09
CA ILE A 63 -1.49 1.76 -19.35
C ILE A 63 -1.04 0.63 -20.29
N GLY A 64 -1.70 0.48 -21.45
CA GLY A 64 -1.36 -0.56 -22.42
C GLY A 64 0.06 -0.40 -22.98
N ILE A 65 0.39 0.79 -23.49
CA ILE A 65 1.67 1.08 -24.14
C ILE A 65 2.80 1.10 -23.11
N TYR A 66 2.66 1.84 -22.00
CA TYR A 66 3.71 1.89 -20.98
C TYR A 66 3.92 0.53 -20.31
N GLY A 67 2.85 -0.22 -20.07
CA GLY A 67 2.95 -1.58 -19.54
C GLY A 67 3.67 -2.53 -20.50
N ALA A 68 3.41 -2.44 -21.80
CA ALA A 68 4.10 -3.24 -22.81
C ALA A 68 5.59 -2.88 -22.90
N ILE A 69 5.92 -1.58 -22.89
CA ILE A 69 7.30 -1.10 -22.88
C ILE A 69 8.02 -1.55 -21.61
N SER A 70 7.38 -1.47 -20.43
CA SER A 70 8.03 -1.90 -19.19
C SER A 70 8.30 -3.39 -19.15
N MET A 71 7.40 -4.21 -19.71
CA MET A 71 7.66 -5.64 -19.91
C MET A 71 8.87 -5.88 -20.84
N LEU A 72 8.95 -5.14 -21.95
CA LEU A 72 10.09 -5.25 -22.87
C LEU A 72 11.41 -4.88 -22.18
N VAL A 73 11.42 -3.80 -21.40
CA VAL A 73 12.59 -3.39 -20.61
C VAL A 73 12.97 -4.46 -19.58
N ALA A 74 11.99 -5.05 -18.89
CA ALA A 74 12.24 -6.13 -17.93
C ALA A 74 12.84 -7.38 -18.61
N LEU A 75 12.36 -7.73 -19.81
CA LEU A 75 12.94 -8.81 -20.62
C LEU A 75 14.39 -8.51 -21.00
N LEU A 76 14.66 -7.31 -21.54
CA LEU A 76 16.00 -6.88 -21.89
C LEU A 76 16.93 -6.94 -20.68
N TYR A 77 16.51 -6.38 -19.54
CA TYR A 77 17.28 -6.42 -18.31
C TYR A 77 17.57 -7.87 -17.87
N GLY A 78 16.56 -8.74 -17.90
CA GLY A 78 16.75 -10.15 -17.55
C GLY A 78 17.73 -10.89 -18.47
N VAL A 79 17.79 -10.52 -19.76
CA VAL A 79 18.78 -11.08 -20.71
C VAL A 79 20.17 -10.53 -20.46
N LEU A 80 20.30 -9.23 -20.22
CA LEU A 80 21.60 -8.58 -20.00
C LEU A 80 22.21 -8.95 -18.63
N ALA A 81 21.40 -9.03 -17.58
CA ALA A 81 21.85 -9.40 -16.22
C ALA A 81 22.49 -10.80 -16.18
N LYS A 82 22.03 -11.74 -17.03
CA LYS A 82 22.66 -13.06 -17.16
C LYS A 82 24.10 -13.01 -17.71
N LYS A 83 24.45 -11.98 -18.48
CA LYS A 83 25.79 -11.82 -19.07
C LYS A 83 26.71 -10.91 -18.26
N PHE A 84 26.17 -9.86 -17.64
CA PHE A 84 26.97 -8.80 -17.00
C PHE A 84 26.96 -8.84 -15.46
N GLY A 85 26.26 -9.80 -14.85
CA GLY A 85 26.05 -9.85 -13.41
C GLY A 85 24.80 -9.06 -12.99
N GLY A 86 24.04 -9.62 -12.04
CA GLY A 86 22.79 -9.04 -11.55
C GLY A 86 23.00 -7.94 -10.50
N LEU A 87 21.90 -7.43 -9.94
CA LEU A 87 21.97 -6.44 -8.86
C LEU A 87 22.35 -7.15 -7.54
N GLU A 88 23.43 -6.73 -6.88
CA GLU A 88 23.79 -7.24 -5.54
C GLU A 88 23.01 -6.51 -4.44
N LEU A 89 22.20 -7.25 -3.67
CA LEU A 89 21.57 -6.78 -2.45
C LEU A 89 22.30 -7.32 -1.22
N ILE A 90 22.77 -6.40 -0.37
CA ILE A 90 23.31 -6.75 0.94
C ILE A 90 22.16 -6.71 1.93
N VAL A 91 21.67 -7.89 2.32
CA VAL A 91 20.63 -7.97 3.36
C VAL A 91 21.30 -8.06 4.72
N GLN A 92 21.15 -6.98 5.51
CA GLN A 92 21.42 -7.02 6.95
C GLN A 92 20.20 -7.62 7.63
N GLU A 93 20.25 -8.93 7.89
CA GLU A 93 19.32 -9.58 8.81
C GLU A 93 19.49 -8.92 10.19
N LYS A 94 18.55 -8.06 10.58
CA LYS A 94 18.39 -7.71 12.00
C LYS A 94 17.75 -8.92 12.63
N THR A 95 18.53 -9.70 13.38
CA THR A 95 18.00 -10.75 14.26
C THR A 95 17.00 -10.08 15.18
N GLU A 96 15.71 -10.26 14.92
CA GLU A 96 14.71 -10.04 15.95
C GLU A 96 15.07 -10.99 17.09
N LEU A 97 15.40 -10.42 18.24
CA LEU A 97 15.58 -11.14 19.49
C LEU A 97 14.30 -11.94 19.71
N ASP A 98 14.40 -13.24 19.45
CA ASP A 98 13.38 -14.22 19.77
C ASP A 98 13.23 -14.26 21.30
N LEU A 99 12.38 -13.38 21.82
CA LEU A 99 12.02 -13.27 23.23
C LEU A 99 11.34 -14.54 23.77
N THR A 100 11.10 -15.55 22.92
CA THR A 100 10.62 -16.87 23.38
C THR A 100 11.74 -17.80 23.82
N LYS A 101 13.01 -17.50 23.49
CA LYS A 101 14.18 -18.16 24.08
C LYS A 101 14.86 -17.21 25.05
N GLY A 102 14.38 -17.26 26.29
CA GLY A 102 15.06 -16.65 27.43
C GLY A 102 16.53 -17.09 27.50
N PRO A 103 17.41 -16.27 28.12
CA PRO A 103 18.84 -16.51 28.11
C PRO A 103 19.15 -17.89 28.69
N ALA A 104 19.88 -18.68 27.91
CA ALA A 104 20.50 -19.90 28.38
C ALA A 104 21.49 -19.53 29.49
N GLY A 105 21.08 -19.69 30.74
CA GLY A 105 21.92 -19.36 31.89
C GLY A 105 21.17 -19.34 33.21
N ASN A 106 21.26 -20.46 33.91
CA ASN A 106 21.15 -20.62 35.36
C ASN A 106 19.73 -20.66 35.96
N GLY A 107 19.22 -21.89 36.06
CA GLY A 107 18.53 -22.41 37.24
C GLY A 107 17.42 -21.55 37.83
N TYR A 108 16.21 -21.64 37.28
CA TYR A 108 15.01 -21.39 38.05
C TYR A 108 14.09 -22.60 37.99
N ALA A 109 13.66 -23.01 39.18
CA ALA A 109 12.93 -24.21 39.51
C ALA A 109 11.66 -24.41 38.65
N PRO A 110 11.25 -25.66 38.40
CA PRO A 110 9.98 -25.93 37.73
C PRO A 110 8.83 -25.43 38.61
N GLY A 111 8.15 -24.37 38.16
CA GLY A 111 6.85 -23.98 38.68
C GLY A 111 5.82 -25.09 38.43
N PRO A 112 4.72 -25.13 39.20
CA PRO A 112 3.78 -26.24 39.17
C PRO A 112 3.16 -26.41 37.79
N GLN A 113 3.33 -27.60 37.21
CA GLN A 113 2.65 -28.02 35.99
C GLN A 113 1.15 -28.06 36.26
N SER A 114 0.42 -27.05 35.75
CA SER A 114 -1.03 -27.15 35.62
C SER A 114 -1.34 -28.08 34.45
N ASN A 115 -1.67 -29.33 34.78
CA ASN A 115 -2.25 -30.32 33.89
C ASN A 115 -3.54 -29.74 33.27
N PHE A 116 -3.46 -29.24 32.04
CA PHE A 116 -4.65 -28.87 31.29
C PHE A 116 -5.00 -30.01 30.33
N ASN A 117 -6.07 -30.71 30.69
CA ASN A 117 -6.64 -31.84 29.95
C ASN A 117 -7.66 -31.29 28.93
N PRO A 118 -7.45 -31.38 27.60
CA PRO A 118 -8.44 -30.92 26.65
C PRO A 118 -9.41 -32.05 26.34
N SER A 119 -10.44 -32.21 27.17
CA SER A 119 -11.58 -33.07 26.82
C SER A 119 -12.87 -32.24 26.73
N ASN A 120 -13.38 -32.19 25.50
CA ASN A 120 -14.79 -32.02 25.13
C ASN A 120 -15.52 -30.74 25.56
N SER A 121 -15.76 -29.86 24.59
CA SER A 121 -17.12 -29.37 24.35
C SER A 121 -17.28 -28.83 22.92
N PRO A 122 -18.38 -29.18 22.21
CA PRO A 122 -18.65 -28.77 20.85
C PRO A 122 -19.31 -27.38 20.79
N PHE A 123 -19.10 -26.69 19.66
CA PHE A 123 -20.01 -25.73 19.01
C PHE A 123 -20.87 -24.79 19.89
N ASN A 124 -20.64 -23.49 19.78
CA ASN A 124 -21.76 -22.53 19.80
C ASN A 124 -21.52 -21.36 18.84
N SER A 125 -22.26 -21.37 17.73
CA SER A 125 -22.43 -20.26 16.80
C SER A 125 -23.33 -19.21 17.45
N GLY A 126 -22.74 -18.15 18.00
CA GLY A 126 -23.45 -17.02 18.57
C GLY A 126 -22.95 -15.71 17.98
N SER A 127 -23.78 -15.09 17.15
CA SER A 127 -23.63 -13.72 16.67
C SER A 127 -23.55 -12.72 17.83
N SER A 128 -22.47 -11.94 17.90
CA SER A 128 -22.42 -10.73 18.70
C SER A 128 -21.73 -9.62 17.91
N SER A 129 -22.54 -8.65 17.50
CA SER A 129 -22.19 -7.34 17.00
C SER A 129 -21.09 -6.67 17.84
N PRO A 130 -20.10 -5.99 17.23
CA PRO A 130 -19.12 -5.22 17.98
C PRO A 130 -19.78 -3.95 18.54
N GLN A 131 -19.91 -3.90 19.86
CA GLN A 131 -20.29 -2.72 20.64
C GLN A 131 -19.15 -1.70 20.56
N SER A 132 -19.30 -0.67 19.73
CA SER A 132 -18.37 0.45 19.62
C SER A 132 -18.55 1.39 20.81
N ASN A 133 -17.82 1.16 21.89
CA ASN A 133 -17.72 2.10 23.01
C ASN A 133 -16.36 2.80 22.95
N VAL A 134 -16.22 3.75 22.01
CA VAL A 134 -15.06 4.64 21.94
C VAL A 134 -15.52 6.02 22.42
N THR A 135 -15.25 6.32 23.68
CA THR A 135 -15.38 7.66 24.23
C THR A 135 -14.33 8.55 23.53
N PRO A 136 -14.70 9.64 22.84
CA PRO A 136 -13.71 10.51 22.23
C PRO A 136 -12.89 11.23 23.33
N PRO A 137 -11.58 11.43 23.13
CA PRO A 137 -10.76 12.20 24.06
C PRO A 137 -11.24 13.67 24.13
N PRO A 138 -11.15 14.33 25.30
CA PRO A 138 -11.53 15.72 25.44
C PRO A 138 -10.64 16.62 24.57
N LEU A 139 -11.27 17.60 23.90
CA LEU A 139 -10.57 18.55 23.05
C LEU A 139 -9.56 19.39 23.86
N PRO A 140 -8.39 19.73 23.28
CA PRO A 140 -7.48 20.71 23.85
C PRO A 140 -8.16 22.09 23.93
N ASN A 141 -8.06 22.75 25.09
CA ASN A 141 -8.48 24.15 25.26
C ASN A 141 -7.71 25.04 24.27
N LEU A 142 -8.45 25.60 23.31
CA LEU A 142 -7.94 26.67 22.45
C LEU A 142 -7.74 27.94 23.29
N PRO A 143 -6.64 28.68 23.11
CA PRO A 143 -6.46 29.96 23.77
C PRO A 143 -7.55 30.93 23.33
N SER A 144 -8.27 31.50 24.30
CA SER A 144 -9.13 32.66 24.10
C SER A 144 -8.31 33.78 23.48
N GLY A 145 -8.84 34.39 22.42
CA GLY A 145 -8.18 35.42 21.62
C GLY A 145 -7.77 36.66 22.43
N PRO A 146 -6.97 37.54 21.83
CA PRO A 146 -6.39 38.69 22.52
C PRO A 146 -7.46 39.68 22.98
N ASP A 147 -7.37 40.02 24.26
CA ASP A 147 -8.11 41.08 24.93
C ASP A 147 -8.02 42.39 24.13
N GLN A 148 -9.15 42.82 23.57
CA GLN A 148 -9.30 44.22 23.17
C GLN A 148 -9.50 45.04 24.44
N ASN A 149 -8.41 45.58 24.99
CA ASN A 149 -8.47 46.57 26.05
C ASN A 149 -7.70 47.85 25.65
N SER A 150 -8.50 48.83 25.23
CA SER A 150 -8.49 50.24 25.65
C SER A 150 -7.21 51.10 25.65
N ASN A 151 -7.42 52.36 25.21
CA ASN A 151 -6.71 53.60 25.60
C ASN A 151 -5.29 53.74 25.02
N THR A 152 -5.00 54.72 24.17
CA THR A 152 -5.22 56.18 24.26
C THR A 152 -4.95 56.78 22.87
#